data_AF-A0A958EKQ1-F1
#
_entry.id   AF-A0A958EKQ1-F1
#
_cell.length_a   1.000
_cell.length_b   1.000
_cell.length_c   1.000
_cell.angle_alpha   90.00
_cell.angle_beta   90.00
_cell.angle_gamma   90.00
#
_symmetry.space_group_name_H-M   'P 1'
#
loop_
_entity.id
_entity.type
_entity.pdbx_description
1 polymer ?
#
loop_
_entity_poly.entity_id
_entity_poly.type
_entity_poly.pdbx_seq_one_letter_code
_entity_poly.pdbx_strand_id
1 'polypeptide(L)'
;MKKNLLLIFLSISLFSQDISGIGQQDQNYLQGGLGYSWINGEPYLTFTLSPELSFGKIGVGLNIELMFSQNNDLKFRKDMYEGGA
;
A
#
# COMPACT_ATOMS: atom_id res chain seq x y z
N MET A 1 -5.87 -21.66 -24.93
CA MET A 1 -5.92 -20.36 -24.21
C MET A 1 -6.80 -20.41 -22.96
N LYS A 2 -8.05 -20.91 -23.03
CA LYS A 2 -8.98 -20.96 -21.87
C LYS A 2 -8.44 -21.73 -20.65
N LYS A 3 -7.73 -22.87 -20.86
CA LYS A 3 -7.11 -23.67 -19.79
C LYS A 3 -6.00 -22.94 -19.04
N ASN A 4 -5.23 -22.10 -19.72
CA ASN A 4 -4.12 -21.36 -19.12
C ASN A 4 -4.63 -20.13 -18.35
N LEU A 5 -5.76 -19.55 -18.78
CA LEU A 5 -6.41 -18.45 -18.07
C LEU A 5 -6.99 -18.91 -16.71
N LEU A 6 -7.55 -20.13 -16.67
CA LEU A 6 -8.06 -20.73 -15.42
C LEU A 6 -6.94 -20.95 -14.39
N LEU A 7 -5.75 -21.35 -14.85
CA LEU A 7 -4.57 -21.54 -14.01
C LEU A 7 -4.08 -20.22 -13.38
N ILE A 8 -4.11 -19.12 -14.14
CA ILE A 8 -3.76 -17.78 -13.64
C ILE A 8 -4.78 -17.30 -12.60
N PHE A 9 -6.07 -17.55 -12.82
CA PHE A 9 -7.11 -17.15 -11.87
C PHE A 9 -7.04 -17.95 -10.55
N LEU A 10 -6.66 -19.23 -10.62
CA LEU A 10 -6.55 -20.08 -9.43
C LEU A 10 -5.33 -19.71 -8.55
N SER A 11 -4.25 -19.20 -9.12
CA SER A 11 -3.06 -18.79 -8.35
C SER A 11 -3.28 -17.54 -7.50
N ILE A 12 -4.25 -16.68 -7.83
CA ILE A 12 -4.52 -15.44 -7.10
C ILE A 12 -5.22 -15.73 -5.76
N SER A 13 -6.02 -16.79 -5.69
CA SER A 13 -6.79 -17.17 -4.49
C SER A 13 -5.94 -17.73 -3.35
N LEU A 14 -4.71 -18.19 -3.63
CA LEU A 14 -3.81 -18.75 -2.61
C LEU A 14 -3.16 -17.69 -1.71
N PHE A 15 -3.20 -16.41 -2.10
CA PHE A 15 -2.63 -15.30 -1.33
C PHE A 15 -3.66 -14.55 -0.46
N SER A 16 -4.93 -14.99 -0.42
CA SER A 16 -5.99 -14.29 0.31
C SER A 16 -6.22 -14.79 1.75
N GLN A 17 -5.47 -15.79 2.22
CA GLN A 17 -5.64 -16.35 3.56
C GLN A 17 -4.69 -15.67 4.54
N ASP A 18 -5.17 -14.61 5.17
CA ASP A 18 -4.50 -13.99 6.32
C ASP A 18 -4.85 -14.76 7.60
N ILE A 19 -3.87 -15.46 8.17
CA ILE A 19 -3.98 -16.24 9.43
C ILE A 19 -3.54 -15.41 10.66
N SER A 20 -3.21 -14.12 10.47
CA SER A 20 -2.63 -13.23 11.49
C SER A 20 -3.45 -13.06 12.78
N GLY A 21 -4.73 -13.47 12.81
CA GLY A 21 -5.62 -13.30 13.96
C GLY A 21 -5.40 -14.25 15.14
N ILE A 22 -4.56 -15.28 15.03
CA ILE A 22 -4.33 -16.26 16.11
C ILE A 22 -2.91 -16.08 16.69
N GLY A 23 -2.76 -15.14 17.63
CA GLY A 23 -1.70 -15.21 18.65
C GLY A 23 -0.49 -14.30 18.52
N GLN A 24 -0.53 -13.20 17.76
CA GLN A 24 0.65 -12.33 17.55
C GLN A 24 0.37 -10.88 17.98
N GLN A 25 0.36 -10.66 19.30
CA GLN A 25 0.04 -9.37 19.91
C GLN A 25 1.20 -8.35 19.89
N ASP A 26 2.41 -8.76 19.50
CA ASP A 26 3.64 -7.93 19.51
C ASP A 26 4.44 -8.04 18.20
N GLN A 27 3.78 -8.07 17.04
CA GLN A 27 4.49 -8.15 15.76
C GLN A 27 4.62 -6.82 15.06
N ASN A 28 5.87 -6.49 14.74
CA ASN A 28 6.19 -5.49 13.74
C ASN A 28 5.65 -5.97 12.40
N TYR A 29 4.84 -5.17 11.74
CA TYR A 29 4.33 -5.50 10.41
C TYR A 29 4.59 -4.33 9.46
N LEU A 30 4.90 -4.69 8.22
CA LEU A 30 5.09 -3.74 7.14
C LEU A 30 3.93 -3.90 6.18
N GLN A 31 3.08 -2.88 6.10
CA GLN A 31 2.06 -2.78 5.08
C GLN A 31 2.48 -1.78 4.01
N GLY A 32 1.98 -1.96 2.80
CA GLY A 32 2.19 -1.02 1.71
C GLY A 32 1.36 -1.41 0.51
N GLY A 33 1.29 -0.52 -0.46
CA GLY A 33 0.43 -0.70 -1.61
C GLY A 33 0.85 0.12 -2.81
N LEU A 34 0.39 -0.33 -3.97
CA LEU A 34 0.37 0.44 -5.19
C LEU A 34 -1.08 0.76 -5.51
N GLY A 35 -1.33 2.00 -5.91
CA GLY A 35 -2.68 2.49 -6.16
C GLY A 35 -2.71 3.51 -7.29
N TYR A 36 -3.93 3.91 -7.61
CA TYR A 36 -4.21 4.95 -8.58
C TYR A 36 -5.25 5.90 -8.00
N SER A 37 -5.01 7.20 -8.10
CA SER A 37 -5.86 8.22 -7.48
C SER A 37 -6.15 9.34 -8.47
N TRP A 38 -7.38 9.84 -8.48
CA TRP A 38 -7.76 11.03 -9.26
C TRP A 38 -7.99 12.19 -8.31
N ILE A 39 -7.24 13.27 -8.49
CA ILE A 39 -7.38 14.49 -7.70
C ILE A 39 -7.55 15.65 -8.67
N ASN A 40 -8.64 16.40 -8.53
CA ASN A 40 -8.95 17.53 -9.41
C ASN A 40 -8.91 17.19 -10.91
N GLY A 41 -9.24 15.94 -11.28
CA GLY A 41 -9.18 15.45 -12.66
C GLY A 41 -7.80 15.00 -13.14
N GLU A 42 -6.75 15.15 -12.32
CA GLU A 42 -5.41 14.67 -12.64
C GLU A 42 -5.18 13.26 -12.04
N PRO A 43 -4.74 12.29 -12.85
CA PRO A 43 -4.41 10.95 -12.38
C PRO A 43 -3.01 10.89 -11.76
N TYR A 44 -2.91 10.16 -10.65
CA TYR A 44 -1.67 9.90 -9.93
C TYR A 44 -1.46 8.40 -9.73
N LEU A 45 -0.22 7.95 -9.93
CA LEU A 45 0.27 6.68 -9.40
C LEU A 45 0.61 6.88 -7.92
N THR A 46 0.07 6.04 -7.06
CA THR A 46 0.23 6.14 -5.60
C THR A 46 1.03 4.96 -5.09
N PHE A 47 2.01 5.21 -4.24
CA PHE A 47 2.76 4.21 -3.48
C PHE A 47 2.60 4.50 -1.99
N THR A 48 2.12 3.53 -1.23
CA THR A 48 1.99 3.64 0.22
C THR A 48 2.93 2.68 0.94
N LEU A 49 3.50 3.15 2.05
CA LEU A 49 4.32 2.37 2.95
C LEU A 49 3.96 2.71 4.39
N SER A 50 3.50 1.71 5.12
CA SER A 50 3.00 1.82 6.49
C SER A 50 3.66 0.79 7.41
N PRO A 51 4.89 1.03 7.89
CA PRO A 51 5.50 0.20 8.90
C PRO A 51 4.87 0.48 10.27
N GLU A 52 4.57 -0.57 11.01
CA GLU A 52 4.20 -0.52 12.42
C GLU A 52 5.27 -1.24 13.23
N LEU A 53 5.85 -0.54 14.22
CA LEU A 53 6.86 -1.08 15.12
C LEU A 53 6.32 -1.11 16.55
N SER A 54 6.29 -2.28 17.17
CA SER A 54 5.83 -2.49 18.55
C SER A 54 6.98 -2.89 19.47
N PHE A 55 7.10 -2.19 20.60
CA PHE A 55 8.05 -2.45 21.67
C PHE A 55 7.28 -2.72 22.97
N GLY A 56 6.83 -3.97 23.15
CA GLY A 56 5.92 -4.34 24.23
C GLY A 56 4.59 -3.59 24.10
N LYS A 57 4.25 -2.76 25.09
CA LYS A 57 2.96 -2.04 25.11
C LYS A 57 2.94 -0.74 24.31
N ILE A 58 4.07 -0.31 23.75
CA ILE A 58 4.19 0.95 23.00
C ILE A 58 4.41 0.61 21.53
N GLY A 59 3.56 1.17 20.65
CA GLY A 59 3.67 1.08 19.20
C GLY A 59 3.97 2.44 18.58
N VAL A 60 4.72 2.43 17.47
CA VAL A 60 4.93 3.58 16.60
C VAL A 60 4.68 3.13 15.16
N GLY A 61 3.67 3.73 14.55
CA GLY A 61 3.38 3.60 13.14
C GLY A 61 3.90 4.80 12.35
N LEU A 62 4.34 4.53 11.12
CA LEU A 62 4.57 5.56 10.11
C LEU A 62 3.62 5.29 8.95
N ASN A 63 3.12 6.34 8.30
CA ASN A 63 2.36 6.21 7.06
C ASN A 63 2.95 7.17 6.03
N ILE A 64 3.53 6.62 4.96
CA ILE A 64 4.15 7.38 3.87
C ILE A 64 3.32 7.15 2.61
N GLU A 65 2.82 8.22 2.00
CA GLU A 65 2.07 8.16 0.73
C GLU A 65 2.74 8.99 -0.36
N LEU A 66 3.42 8.33 -1.29
CA LEU A 66 4.06 8.99 -2.42
C LEU A 66 3.14 8.99 -3.63
N MET A 67 2.88 10.17 -4.21
CA MET A 67 2.03 10.31 -5.39
C MET A 67 2.81 10.91 -6.57
N PHE A 68 2.65 10.34 -7.76
CA PHE A 68 3.32 10.76 -8.98
C PHE A 68 2.31 11.05 -10.08
N SER A 69 2.33 12.27 -10.63
CA SER A 69 1.41 12.69 -11.68
C SER A 69 1.67 11.95 -12.99
N GLN A 70 0.64 11.31 -13.56
CA GLN A 70 0.80 10.70 -14.88
C GLN A 70 0.73 11.71 -16.03
N ASN A 71 0.13 12.88 -15.80
CA ASN A 71 0.00 13.92 -16.82
C ASN A 71 1.20 14.88 -16.85
N ASN A 72 2.10 14.80 -15.87
CA ASN A 72 3.21 15.72 -15.70
C ASN A 72 4.53 14.95 -15.50
N ASP A 73 4.86 14.05 -16.43
CA ASP A 73 6.12 13.30 -16.49
C ASP A 73 6.49 12.57 -15.18
N LEU A 74 5.50 11.97 -14.48
CA LEU A 74 5.70 11.32 -13.18
C LEU A 74 6.31 12.25 -12.13
N LYS A 75 6.03 13.55 -12.19
CA LYS A 75 6.44 14.49 -11.14
C LYS A 75 5.76 14.14 -9.81
N PHE A 76 6.58 14.10 -8.77
CA PHE A 76 6.14 13.91 -7.40
C PHE A 76 5.24 15.07 -6.93
N ARG A 77 4.12 14.72 -6.31
CA ARG A 77 3.13 15.66 -5.78
C ARG A 77 3.59 16.18 -4.41
N LYS A 78 3.88 17.48 -4.31
CA LYS A 78 4.50 18.10 -3.12
C LYS A 78 3.53 18.84 -2.20
N ASP A 79 2.41 19.31 -2.73
CA ASP A 79 1.39 20.09 -2.00
C ASP A 79 0.88 19.39 -0.72
N MET A 80 0.79 18.05 -0.73
CA MET A 80 0.48 17.23 0.44
C MET A 80 1.46 17.43 1.61
N TYR A 81 2.70 17.83 1.34
CA TYR A 81 3.80 17.88 2.31
C TYR A 81 4.20 19.31 2.72
N GLU A 82 3.66 20.32 2.04
CA GLU A 82 4.01 21.73 2.28
C GLU A 82 3.44 22.27 3.61
N GLY A 83 2.49 21.57 4.23
CA GLY A 83 1.88 21.93 5.51
C GLY A 83 2.48 21.28 6.76
N GLY A 84 3.45 20.36 6.61
CA GLY A 84 3.88 19.48 7.69
C GLY A 84 2.84 18.41 8.05
N ALA A 85 3.25 17.44 8.86
CA ALA A 85 2.36 16.44 9.47
C ALA A 85 1.76 16.96 10.78
#